data_AF-A0A8D8TQU7-F1
#
_entry.id   AF-A0A8D8TQU7-F1
#
_cell.length_a   1.000
_cell.length_b   1.000
_cell.length_c   1.000
_cell.angle_alpha   90.00
_cell.angle_beta   90.00
_cell.angle_gamma   90.00
#
_symmetry.space_group_name_H-M   'P 1'
#
loop_
_entity.id
_entity.type
_entity.pdbx_description
1 polymer ?
#
loop_
_entity_poly.entity_id
_entity_poly.type
_entity_poly.pdbx_seq_one_letter_code
_entity_poly.pdbx_strand_id
1 'polypeptide(L)'
;MENDNITLYWDQPILTDRSITCNRPDLILVNKRTQSAIIIDIAIPLTHNIIKTENEKVNKYQELKIEITRIWKLNSVIIVPIVMSSEGVVSKNFLKHLETLHTSIRQDVTLCRRLLSCKHAA
;
A
#
# COMPACT_ATOMS: atom_id res chain seq x y z
N MET A 1 -8.80 6.01 -10.70
CA MET A 1 -7.96 6.45 -11.85
C MET A 1 -7.15 5.24 -12.30
N GLU A 2 -6.94 5.07 -13.60
CA GLU A 2 -6.30 3.87 -14.13
C GLU A 2 -5.39 4.23 -15.31
N ASN A 3 -4.22 3.61 -15.35
CA ASN A 3 -3.33 3.61 -16.51
C ASN A 3 -2.91 2.16 -16.84
N ASP A 4 -2.05 1.98 -17.83
CA ASP A 4 -1.65 0.64 -18.32
C ASP A 4 -0.96 -0.23 -17.25
N ASN A 5 -0.33 0.39 -16.25
CA ASN A 5 0.52 -0.29 -15.29
C ASN A 5 -0.03 -0.26 -13.86
N ILE A 6 -0.91 0.68 -13.56
CA ILE A 6 -1.38 1.01 -12.21
C ILE A 6 -2.88 1.30 -12.23
N THR A 7 -3.59 0.75 -11.24
CA THR A 7 -4.96 1.13 -10.91
C THR A 7 -4.99 1.74 -9.51
N LEU A 8 -5.64 2.89 -9.39
CA LEU A 8 -5.83 3.65 -8.16
C LEU A 8 -7.30 3.65 -7.76
N TYR A 9 -7.61 3.00 -6.64
CA TYR A 9 -8.91 3.07 -5.97
C TYR A 9 -8.81 4.05 -4.80
N TRP A 10 -9.74 4.98 -4.71
CA TRP A 10 -9.76 6.00 -3.66
C TRP A 10 -11.15 6.06 -3.05
N ASP A 11 -11.22 5.93 -1.73
CA ASP A 11 -12.44 6.07 -0.92
C ASP A 11 -13.68 5.35 -1.51
N GLN A 12 -13.48 4.14 -2.02
CA GLN A 12 -14.53 3.33 -2.64
C GLN A 12 -14.62 1.96 -1.97
N PRO A 13 -15.84 1.45 -1.72
CA PRO A 13 -16.01 0.10 -1.19
C PRO A 13 -15.58 -0.92 -2.24
N ILE A 14 -14.79 -1.90 -1.81
CA ILE A 14 -14.43 -3.05 -2.65
C ILE A 14 -15.51 -4.10 -2.52
N LEU A 15 -15.99 -4.57 -3.68
CA LEU A 15 -16.92 -5.69 -3.75
C LEU A 15 -16.16 -7.00 -3.59
N THR A 16 -16.60 -7.82 -2.64
CA THR A 16 -16.04 -9.13 -2.33
C THR A 16 -17.16 -10.17 -2.33
N ASP A 17 -16.82 -11.43 -2.65
CA ASP A 17 -17.81 -12.52 -2.67
C ASP A 17 -18.37 -12.82 -1.27
N ARG A 18 -17.54 -12.60 -0.25
CA ARG A 18 -17.92 -12.72 1.16
C ARG A 18 -18.27 -11.36 1.73
N SER A 19 -19.24 -11.33 2.63
CA SER A 19 -19.53 -10.13 3.43
C SER A 19 -18.38 -9.87 4.40
N ILE A 20 -17.58 -8.85 4.13
CA ILE A 20 -16.54 -8.35 5.04
C ILE A 20 -17.01 -7.02 5.66
N THR A 21 -16.64 -6.78 6.91
CA THR A 21 -17.07 -5.58 7.65
C THR A 21 -16.33 -4.32 7.20
N CYS A 22 -15.06 -4.45 6.82
CA CYS A 22 -14.18 -3.35 6.48
C CYS A 22 -13.68 -3.45 5.04
N ASN A 23 -14.47 -2.94 4.08
CA ASN A 23 -14.17 -3.01 2.65
C ASN A 23 -13.85 -1.67 1.97
N ARG A 24 -13.86 -0.56 2.70
CA ARG A 24 -13.60 0.78 2.17
C ARG A 24 -12.33 1.36 2.80
N PRO A 25 -11.14 1.06 2.25
CA PRO A 25 -9.91 1.74 2.64
C PRO A 25 -9.82 3.12 1.99
N ASP A 26 -8.98 4.00 2.56
CA ASP A 26 -8.75 5.33 1.99
C ASP A 26 -8.18 5.22 0.57
N LEU A 27 -7.23 4.31 0.37
CA LEU A 27 -6.52 4.15 -0.89
C LEU A 27 -6.08 2.70 -1.14
N ILE A 28 -6.27 2.23 -2.37
CA ILE A 28 -5.63 1.01 -2.86
C ILE A 28 -4.88 1.32 -4.15
N LEU A 29 -3.60 0.94 -4.16
CA LEU A 29 -2.74 1.00 -5.33
C LEU A 29 -2.49 -0.42 -5.84
N VAL A 30 -2.92 -0.72 -7.06
CA VAL A 30 -2.68 -2.00 -7.73
C VAL A 30 -1.64 -1.79 -8.82
N ASN A 31 -0.55 -2.55 -8.78
CA ASN A 31 0.44 -2.63 -9.85
C ASN A 31 0.12 -3.87 -10.71
N LYS A 32 -0.25 -3.63 -11.96
CA LYS A 32 -0.65 -4.66 -12.92
C LYS A 32 0.52 -5.50 -13.41
N ARG A 33 1.74 -4.93 -13.45
CA ARG A 33 2.94 -5.63 -13.92
C ARG A 33 3.41 -6.70 -12.94
N THR A 34 3.47 -6.34 -11.66
CA THR A 34 3.89 -7.26 -10.59
C THR A 34 2.73 -8.08 -10.03
N GLN A 35 1.50 -7.74 -10.44
CA GLN A 35 0.26 -8.23 -9.83
C GLN A 35 0.30 -8.08 -8.31
N SER A 36 0.69 -6.90 -7.82
CA SER A 36 0.74 -6.63 -6.38
C SER A 36 -0.13 -5.44 -6.02
N ALA A 37 -0.65 -5.40 -4.80
CA ALA A 37 -1.40 -4.24 -4.31
C ALA A 37 -0.94 -3.75 -2.94
N ILE A 38 -1.21 -2.48 -2.69
CA ILE A 38 -1.01 -1.83 -1.40
C ILE A 38 -2.34 -1.27 -0.94
N ILE A 39 -2.78 -1.65 0.25
CA ILE A 39 -3.88 -1.01 0.96
C ILE A 39 -3.28 0.04 1.89
N ILE A 40 -3.68 1.29 1.73
CA ILE A 40 -3.17 2.43 2.49
C ILE A 40 -4.33 3.03 3.27
N ASP A 41 -4.09 3.27 4.56
CA ASP A 41 -5.08 3.81 5.48
C ASP A 41 -4.41 4.83 6.40
N ILE A 42 -4.97 6.03 6.45
CA ILE A 42 -4.38 7.20 7.10
C ILE A 42 -5.14 7.48 8.41
N ALA A 43 -4.45 7.83 9.50
CA ALA A 43 -5.11 8.38 10.68
C ALA A 43 -4.27 9.39 11.45
N ILE A 44 -5.00 10.23 12.19
CA ILE A 44 -4.45 11.22 13.09
C ILE A 44 -4.97 10.98 14.51
N PRO A 45 -4.38 10.04 15.29
CA PRO A 45 -4.76 9.81 16.67
C PRO A 45 -4.05 10.78 17.63
N LEU A 46 -4.44 10.77 18.90
CA LEU A 46 -3.66 11.37 19.98
C LEU A 46 -2.30 10.67 20.10
N THR A 47 -1.25 11.41 20.49
CA THR A 47 0.14 10.90 20.55
C THR A 47 0.29 9.58 21.31
N HIS A 48 -0.40 9.38 22.44
CA HIS A 48 -0.30 8.14 23.22
C HIS A 48 -0.97 6.92 22.55
N ASN A 49 -1.81 7.13 21.54
CA ASN A 49 -2.56 6.08 20.85
C ASN A 49 -1.95 5.67 19.50
N ILE A 50 -0.87 6.30 19.04
CA ILE A 50 -0.28 6.05 17.71
C ILE A 50 -0.07 4.56 17.44
N ILE A 51 0.60 3.84 18.35
CA ILE A 51 0.92 2.42 18.18
C ILE A 51 -0.34 1.55 18.17
N LYS A 52 -1.31 1.89 19.03
CA LYS A 52 -2.59 1.19 19.10
C LYS A 52 -3.35 1.35 17.78
N THR A 53 -3.49 2.58 17.29
CA THR A 53 -4.16 2.89 16.02
C THR A 53 -3.45 2.26 14.82
N GLU A 54 -2.12 2.24 14.79
CA GLU A 54 -1.34 1.54 13.76
C GLU A 54 -1.70 0.05 13.68
N ASN A 55 -1.68 -0.66 14.82
CA ASN A 55 -2.02 -2.08 14.88
C ASN A 55 -3.50 -2.34 14.55
N GLU A 56 -4.41 -1.50 15.04
CA GLU A 56 -5.84 -1.59 14.74
C GLU A 56 -6.09 -1.50 13.23
N LYS A 57 -5.43 -0.58 12.52
CA LYS A 57 -5.56 -0.46 11.05
C LYS A 57 -4.99 -1.66 10.31
N VAL A 58 -3.83 -2.18 10.74
CA VAL A 58 -3.26 -3.41 10.15
C VAL A 58 -4.22 -4.57 10.30
N ASN A 59 -4.84 -4.73 11.48
CA ASN A 59 -5.79 -5.80 11.75
C ASN A 59 -7.11 -5.61 10.99
N LYS A 60 -7.62 -4.37 10.91
CA LYS A 60 -8.88 -4.00 10.24
C LYS A 60 -8.98 -4.52 8.81
N TYR A 61 -7.88 -4.49 8.05
CA TYR A 61 -7.89 -4.86 6.63
C TYR A 61 -7.26 -6.23 6.33
N GLN A 62 -7.01 -7.09 7.33
CA GLN A 62 -6.48 -8.43 7.06
C GLN A 62 -7.43 -9.26 6.20
N GLU A 63 -8.73 -9.23 6.49
CA GLU A 63 -9.73 -9.96 5.71
C GLU A 63 -9.83 -9.41 4.29
N LEU A 64 -9.91 -8.08 4.14
CA LEU A 64 -9.93 -7.42 2.83
C LEU A 64 -8.69 -7.82 2.02
N LYS A 65 -7.49 -7.78 2.62
CA LYS A 65 -6.24 -8.21 1.99
C LYS A 65 -6.36 -9.62 1.42
N ILE A 66 -6.88 -10.57 2.19
CA ILE A 66 -7.04 -11.97 1.75
C ILE A 66 -8.01 -12.05 0.57
N GLU A 67 -9.17 -11.40 0.68
CA GLU A 67 -10.21 -11.44 -0.36
C GLU A 67 -9.71 -10.79 -1.67
N ILE A 68 -9.08 -9.62 -1.62
CA ILE A 68 -8.60 -8.96 -2.85
C ILE A 68 -7.43 -9.73 -3.47
N THR A 69 -6.59 -10.38 -2.67
CA THR A 69 -5.53 -11.27 -3.19
C THR A 69 -6.15 -12.39 -4.02
N ARG A 70 -7.23 -13.02 -3.51
CA ARG A 70 -7.94 -14.11 -4.19
C ARG A 70 -8.67 -13.63 -5.44
N ILE A 71 -9.53 -12.61 -5.30
CA ILE A 71 -10.46 -12.17 -6.35
C ILE A 71 -9.69 -11.55 -7.51
N TRP A 72 -8.68 -10.72 -7.22
CA TRP A 72 -7.89 -10.05 -8.24
C TRP A 72 -6.67 -10.85 -8.69
N LYS A 73 -6.48 -12.08 -8.17
CA LYS A 73 -5.37 -13.00 -8.51
C LYS A 73 -4.01 -12.31 -8.38
N LEU A 74 -3.79 -11.62 -7.27
CA LEU A 74 -2.55 -10.89 -7.01
C LEU A 74 -1.50 -11.81 -6.38
N ASN A 75 -0.23 -11.58 -6.71
CA ASN A 75 0.92 -12.26 -6.14
C ASN A 75 1.19 -11.82 -4.70
N SER A 76 0.94 -10.55 -4.38
CA SER A 76 1.16 -10.02 -3.03
C SER A 76 0.29 -8.80 -2.75
N VAL A 77 -0.18 -8.72 -1.51
CA VAL A 77 -0.92 -7.57 -1.00
C VAL A 77 -0.37 -7.21 0.37
N ILE A 78 -0.08 -5.93 0.57
CA ILE A 78 0.42 -5.39 1.84
C ILE A 78 -0.50 -4.28 2.34
N ILE A 79 -0.56 -4.15 3.67
CA ILE A 79 -1.31 -3.09 4.35
C ILE A 79 -0.28 -2.13 4.92
N VAL A 80 -0.39 -0.85 4.59
CA VAL A 80 0.51 0.20 5.03
C VAL A 80 -0.29 1.27 5.76
N PRO A 81 -0.31 1.25 7.11
CA PRO A 81 -0.96 2.29 7.89
C PRO A 81 -0.06 3.54 7.94
N ILE A 82 -0.61 4.70 7.61
CA ILE A 82 0.07 5.99 7.73
C ILE A 82 -0.55 6.72 8.92
N VAL A 83 0.12 6.65 10.07
CA VAL A 83 -0.38 7.17 11.34
C VAL A 83 0.57 8.22 11.89
N MET A 84 0.04 9.41 12.15
CA MET A 84 0.79 10.54 12.73
C MET A 84 -0.11 11.32 13.69
N SER A 85 0.39 11.81 14.82
CA SER A 85 -0.44 12.63 15.71
C SER A 85 -0.63 14.05 15.18
N SER A 86 -1.60 14.76 15.76
CA SER A 86 -1.79 16.21 15.56
C SER A 86 -0.55 17.02 15.95
N GLU A 87 0.26 16.51 16.86
CA GLU A 87 1.53 17.12 17.29
C GLU A 87 2.72 16.75 16.38
N GLY A 88 2.49 15.97 15.32
CA GLY A 88 3.54 15.51 14.40
C GLY A 88 4.38 14.34 14.90
N VAL A 89 3.95 13.65 15.97
CA VAL A 89 4.62 12.45 16.47
C VAL A 89 4.25 11.26 15.60
N VAL A 90 5.23 10.44 15.23
CA VAL A 90 5.04 9.24 14.40
C VAL A 90 5.58 7.99 15.08
N SER A 91 5.10 6.82 14.66
CA SER A 91 5.63 5.54 15.13
C SER A 91 7.07 5.32 14.60
N LYS A 92 7.83 4.44 15.26
CA LYS A 92 9.14 3.99 14.74
C LYS A 92 9.02 3.27 13.39
N ASN A 93 7.86 2.72 13.07
CA ASN A 93 7.58 2.00 11.82
C ASN A 93 7.23 2.94 10.68
N PHE A 94 6.95 4.22 10.94
CA PHE A 94 6.51 5.18 9.94
C PHE A 94 7.47 5.29 8.74
N LEU A 95 8.79 5.39 9.01
CA LEU A 95 9.79 5.43 7.93
C LEU A 95 9.80 4.15 7.10
N LYS A 96 9.69 2.98 7.75
CA LYS A 96 9.60 1.68 7.07
C LYS A 96 8.36 1.60 6.17
N HIS A 97 7.23 2.15 6.62
CA HIS A 97 6.01 2.25 5.83
C HIS A 97 6.21 3.13 4.60
N LEU A 98 6.86 4.30 4.74
CA LEU A 98 7.19 5.17 3.61
C LEU A 98 8.16 4.52 2.61
N GLU A 99 9.19 3.84 3.09
CA GLU A 99 10.14 3.11 2.23
C GLU A 99 9.43 2.01 1.43
N THR A 100 8.48 1.32 2.07
CA THR A 100 7.65 0.30 1.43
C THR A 100 6.83 0.92 0.30
N LEU A 101 6.15 2.05 0.56
CA LEU A 101 5.38 2.77 -0.46
C LEU A 101 6.25 3.22 -1.63
N HIS A 102 7.40 3.84 -1.35
CA HIS A 102 8.31 4.31 -2.38
C HIS A 102 8.84 3.16 -3.25
N THR A 103 9.19 2.02 -2.66
CA THR A 103 9.68 0.84 -3.39
C THR A 103 8.61 0.24 -4.29
N SER A 104 7.37 0.17 -3.82
CA SER A 104 6.26 -0.37 -4.59
C SER A 104 5.84 0.53 -5.76
N ILE A 105 5.98 1.85 -5.64
CA ILE A 105 5.66 2.82 -6.70
C ILE A 105 6.78 2.90 -7.76
N ARG A 106 8.05 2.74 -7.36
CA ARG A 106 9.22 3.03 -8.22
C ARG A 106 9.65 1.89 -9.17
N GLN A 107 8.87 0.81 -9.32
CA GLN A 107 9.32 -0.36 -10.11
C GLN A 107 9.55 -0.11 -11.63
N ASP A 108 9.38 1.13 -12.11
CA ASP A 108 9.54 1.49 -13.53
C ASP A 108 10.93 2.01 -13.92
N VAL A 109 11.84 2.29 -12.98
CA VAL A 109 13.11 2.98 -13.31
C VAL A 109 14.34 2.06 -13.34
N THR A 110 14.22 0.81 -12.87
CA THR A 110 15.38 -0.09 -12.75
C THR A 110 15.82 -0.69 -14.10
N LEU A 111 14.97 -0.66 -15.14
CA LEU A 111 15.37 -1.14 -16.47
C LEU A 111 16.39 -0.21 -17.17
N CYS A 112 16.38 1.09 -16.87
CA CYS A 112 17.30 2.05 -17.50
C CYS A 112 18.72 2.06 -16.91
N ARG A 113 18.95 1.53 -15.70
CA ARG A 113 20.30 1.52 -15.10
C ARG A 113 21.24 0.50 -15.75
N ARG A 114 20.72 -0.62 -16.25
CA ARG A 114 21.51 -1.64 -16.96
C ARG A 114 21.97 -1.20 -18.36
N LEU A 115 21.22 -0.32 -19.03
CA LEU A 115 21.60 0.20 -20.36
C LEU A 115 22.69 1.29 -20.30
N LEU A 116 22.89 1.91 -19.14
CA LEU A 116 23.93 2.94 -18.96
C LEU A 116 25.30 2.35 -18.58
N SER A 117 25.37 1.13 -18.05
CA SER A 117 26.64 0.44 -17.81
C SER A 117 27.26 -0.18 -19.06
N CYS A 118 26.51 -0.29 -20.16
CA CYS A 118 27.00 -0.85 -21.44
C CYS A 118 27.56 0.21 -22.40
N LYS A 119 27.44 1.51 -22.10
CA LYS A 119 27.95 2.60 -22.96
C LYS A 119 29.36 3.11 -22.60
N HIS A 120 30.02 2.52 -21.62
CA HIS A 120 31.37 2.92 -21.17
C HIS A 120 32.41 1.80 -21.25
N ALA A 121 32.14 0.74 -22.03
CA ALA A 121 33.04 -0.42 -22.16
C ALA A 121 33.26 -0.86 -23.62
N ALA A 122 33.27 0.09 -24.57
CA ALA A 122 33.69 -0.13 -25.94
C ALA A 122 34.74 0.93 -26.32
#